data_AF-A0A9J6D5B7-F1
#
_entry.id   AF-A0A9J6D5B7-F1
#
_cell.length_a   1.000
_cell.length_b   1.000
_cell.length_c   1.000
_cell.angle_alpha   90.00
_cell.angle_beta   90.00
_cell.angle_gamma   90.00
#
_symmetry.space_group_name_H-M   'P 1'
#
loop_
_entity.id
_entity.type
_entity.pdbx_description
1 polymer ?
#
loop_
_entity_poly.entity_id
_entity_poly.type
_entity_poly.pdbx_seq_one_letter_code
_entity_poly.pdbx_strand_id
1 'polypeptide(L)'
;MDNSSQYEVSLLSAMNMLARAWTRVKEETIANCFRACGFMENSGDASPCAPVEVQTNEFDDGSFRAALGDVRFDEYVAVDSNVETCGPLTDSEIVQMLRLHDCIPENDDDDDDIGNEPPPRAADVAAGLALAQRFFVGEHNTEEALQHVYSLQNLLAAARFGKQKKMTDYFSSKLLHF
;
A
#
# COMPACT_ATOMS: atom_id res chain seq x y z
N MET A 1 -2.58 31.42 -19.32
CA MET A 1 -3.67 30.46 -19.12
C MET A 1 -3.05 29.30 -18.36
N ASP A 2 -3.17 29.34 -17.04
CA ASP A 2 -2.63 28.27 -16.20
C ASP A 2 -3.52 27.04 -16.40
N ASN A 3 -2.97 26.05 -17.09
CA ASN A 3 -3.55 24.72 -17.15
C ASN A 3 -3.24 24.07 -15.81
N SER A 4 -3.96 24.48 -14.76
CA SER A 4 -3.92 23.82 -13.45
C SER A 4 -4.31 22.37 -13.68
N SER A 5 -3.33 21.47 -13.81
CA SER A 5 -3.57 20.05 -13.91
C SER A 5 -4.36 19.64 -12.68
N GLN A 6 -5.68 19.46 -12.86
CA GLN A 6 -6.57 18.98 -11.82
C GLN A 6 -6.06 17.58 -11.45
N TYR A 7 -5.42 17.48 -10.29
CA TYR A 7 -5.06 16.19 -9.72
C TYR A 7 -6.36 15.53 -9.23
N GLU A 8 -7.05 14.87 -10.16
CA GLU A 8 -8.24 14.11 -9.86
C GLU A 8 -7.80 12.68 -9.48
N VAL A 9 -7.51 12.48 -8.20
CA VAL A 9 -7.29 11.15 -7.65
C VAL A 9 -8.66 10.54 -7.38
N SER A 10 -9.05 9.56 -8.20
CA SER A 10 -10.27 8.78 -7.95
C SER A 10 -10.10 7.86 -6.74
N LEU A 11 -11.20 7.44 -6.11
CA LEU A 11 -11.15 6.50 -4.99
C LEU A 11 -10.41 5.21 -5.35
N LEU A 12 -10.70 4.66 -6.53
CA LEU A 12 -10.00 3.47 -7.03
C LEU A 12 -8.50 3.72 -7.20
N SER A 13 -8.11 4.89 -7.71
CA SER A 13 -6.69 5.27 -7.80
C SER A 13 -6.05 5.38 -6.42
N ALA A 14 -6.74 5.98 -5.45
CA ALA A 14 -6.26 6.09 -4.07
C ALA A 14 -6.07 4.72 -3.41
N MET A 15 -7.02 3.80 -3.55
CA MET A 15 -6.92 2.43 -3.01
C MET A 15 -5.73 1.69 -3.60
N ASN A 16 -5.54 1.79 -4.91
CA ASN A 16 -4.39 1.23 -5.62
C ASN A 16 -3.06 1.85 -5.16
N MET A 17 -3.01 3.17 -4.93
CA MET A 17 -1.83 3.84 -4.41
C MET A 17 -1.48 3.37 -3.00
N LEU A 18 -2.48 3.20 -2.13
CA LEU A 18 -2.31 2.68 -0.78
C LEU A 18 -1.80 1.23 -0.80
N ALA A 19 -2.45 0.35 -1.56
CA ALA A 19 -2.04 -1.04 -1.71
C ALA A 19 -0.59 -1.14 -2.19
N ARG A 20 -0.26 -0.39 -3.25
CA ARG A 20 1.11 -0.33 -3.77
C ARG A 20 2.10 0.24 -2.76
N ALA A 21 1.75 1.28 -2.01
CA ALA A 21 2.63 1.86 -0.99
C ALA A 21 2.91 0.86 0.14
N TRP A 22 1.90 0.10 0.55
CA TRP A 22 2.00 -0.89 1.60
C TRP A 22 3.00 -2.01 1.27
N THR A 23 3.07 -2.45 0.01
CA THR A 23 4.07 -3.44 -0.46
C THR A 23 5.53 -3.00 -0.28
N ARG A 24 5.78 -1.71 -0.01
CA ARG A 24 7.12 -1.16 0.21
C ARG A 24 7.46 -0.95 1.69
N VAL A 25 6.50 -1.11 2.58
CA VAL A 25 6.72 -1.02 4.02
C VAL A 25 7.45 -2.29 4.45
N LYS A 26 8.63 -2.14 5.02
CA LYS A 26 9.40 -3.29 5.51
C LYS A 26 8.96 -3.68 6.90
N GLU A 27 9.12 -4.95 7.25
CA GLU A 27 8.87 -5.46 8.60
C GLU A 27 9.64 -4.67 9.66
N GLU A 28 10.88 -4.26 9.41
CA GLU A 28 11.65 -3.45 10.38
C GLU A 28 11.05 -2.06 10.57
N THR A 29 10.37 -1.52 9.55
CA THR A 29 9.66 -0.23 9.69
C THR A 29 8.50 -0.37 10.66
N ILE A 30 7.72 -1.44 10.53
CA ILE A 30 6.61 -1.76 11.44
C ILE A 30 7.17 -1.98 12.85
N ALA A 31 8.18 -2.84 13.00
CA ALA A 31 8.80 -3.11 14.29
C ALA A 31 9.35 -1.84 14.97
N ASN A 32 10.00 -0.95 14.21
CA ASN A 32 10.50 0.32 14.73
C ASN A 32 9.35 1.26 15.16
N CYS A 33 8.21 1.28 14.45
CA CYS A 33 7.02 2.02 14.87
C CYS A 33 6.48 1.49 16.21
N PHE A 34 6.35 0.16 16.36
CA PHE A 34 5.93 -0.45 17.64
C PHE A 34 6.89 -0.10 18.79
N ARG A 35 8.21 -0.13 18.53
CA ARG A 35 9.22 0.28 19.52
C ARG A 35 9.09 1.76 19.87
N ALA A 36 8.92 2.64 18.90
CA ALA A 36 8.77 4.08 19.12
C ALA A 36 7.50 4.42 19.92
N CYS A 37 6.43 3.63 19.78
CA CYS A 37 5.20 3.77 20.55
C CYS A 37 5.27 3.11 21.95
N GLY A 38 6.40 2.51 22.34
CA GLY A 38 6.58 1.91 23.66
C GLY A 38 5.95 0.52 23.83
N PHE A 39 5.53 -0.15 22.76
CA PHE A 39 4.94 -1.50 22.83
C PHE A 39 5.95 -2.62 23.07
N MET A 40 7.25 -2.32 23.02
CA MET A 40 8.32 -3.29 23.22
C MET A 40 9.06 -2.92 24.51
N GLU A 41 9.02 -3.78 25.52
CA GLU A 41 9.89 -3.65 26.69
C GLU A 41 11.34 -3.75 26.21
N ASN A 42 12.17 -2.76 26.58
CA ASN A 42 13.60 -2.74 26.29
C ASN A 42 14.28 -3.97 26.92
N SER A 43 14.28 -5.09 26.20
CA SER A 43 15.32 -6.10 26.34
C SER A 43 16.56 -5.50 25.70
N GLY A 44 17.56 -5.22 26.54
CA GLY A 44 18.69 -4.34 26.22
C GLY A 44 19.41 -4.64 24.90
N ASP A 45 20.01 -3.58 24.38
CA ASP A 45 20.87 -3.48 23.19
C ASP A 45 20.19 -3.35 21.82
N ALA A 46 19.77 -2.12 21.50
CA ALA A 46 20.07 -1.48 20.21
C ALA A 46 19.86 0.05 20.27
N SER A 47 20.93 0.82 20.03
CA SER A 47 20.96 2.27 19.75
C SER A 47 21.79 2.45 18.46
N PRO A 48 21.60 3.46 17.58
CA PRO A 48 21.22 4.84 17.89
C PRO A 48 20.23 5.46 16.89
N CYS A 49 18.96 5.52 17.28
CA CYS A 49 18.18 6.71 16.96
C CYS A 49 18.09 7.48 18.28
N ALA A 50 18.39 8.78 18.24
CA ALA A 50 18.26 9.64 19.40
C ALA A 50 16.92 9.35 20.10
N PRO A 51 16.90 9.21 21.44
CA PRO A 51 15.65 8.99 22.15
C PRO A 51 14.75 10.16 21.79
N VAL A 52 13.72 9.89 20.98
CA VAL A 52 12.55 10.74 20.96
C VAL A 52 12.03 10.57 22.36
N GLU A 53 12.19 11.59 23.19
CA GLU A 53 11.42 11.73 24.42
C GLU A 53 9.96 11.80 23.97
N VAL A 54 9.38 10.63 23.72
CA VAL A 54 7.95 10.45 23.77
C VAL A 54 7.67 10.75 25.22
N GLN A 55 7.24 11.98 25.49
CA GLN A 55 6.43 12.23 26.65
C GLN A 55 5.32 11.20 26.54
N THR A 56 5.47 10.11 27.28
CA THR A 56 4.36 9.31 27.73
C THR A 56 3.56 10.26 28.61
N ASN A 57 2.82 11.17 27.96
CA ASN A 57 1.54 11.55 28.47
C ASN A 57 0.86 10.20 28.57
N GLU A 58 0.92 9.65 29.79
CA GLU A 58 0.04 8.59 30.25
C GLU A 58 -1.26 8.87 29.55
N PHE A 59 -1.63 7.98 28.63
CA PHE A 59 -2.95 8.03 28.02
C PHE A 59 -3.86 8.13 29.24
N ASP A 60 -4.53 9.27 29.41
CA ASP A 60 -5.38 9.50 30.57
C ASP A 60 -6.51 8.49 30.47
N ASP A 61 -6.23 7.31 31.01
CA ASP A 61 -7.06 6.11 31.03
C ASP A 61 -8.40 6.44 31.70
N GLY A 62 -8.43 7.50 32.52
CA GLY A 62 -9.64 8.10 33.06
C GLY A 62 -10.60 8.58 31.98
N SER A 63 -10.13 9.26 30.93
CA SER A 63 -11.01 9.78 29.87
C SER A 63 -11.57 8.67 28.97
N PHE A 64 -10.75 7.67 28.66
CA PHE A 64 -11.14 6.53 27.83
C PHE A 64 -12.07 5.58 28.58
N ARG A 65 -11.79 5.28 29.85
CA ARG A 65 -12.71 4.51 30.72
C ARG A 65 -13.99 5.26 31.03
N ALA A 66 -13.95 6.59 31.20
CA ALA A 66 -15.16 7.39 31.35
C ALA A 66 -16.02 7.38 30.09
N ALA A 67 -15.41 7.35 28.90
CA ALA A 67 -16.13 7.28 27.62
C ALA A 67 -16.71 5.88 27.34
N LEU A 68 -15.99 4.82 27.72
CA LEU A 68 -16.47 3.43 27.59
C LEU A 68 -17.53 3.06 28.63
N GLY A 69 -17.56 3.73 29.79
CA GLY A 69 -18.45 3.37 30.88
C GLY A 69 -18.09 2.00 31.49
N ASP A 70 -19.09 1.25 31.94
CA ASP A 70 -18.92 -0.07 32.59
C ASP A 70 -19.06 -1.22 31.58
N VAL A 71 -18.46 -1.08 30.39
CA VAL A 71 -18.46 -2.14 29.36
C VAL A 71 -17.43 -3.20 29.72
N ARG A 72 -17.87 -4.45 29.85
CA ARG A 72 -16.96 -5.57 30.11
C ARG A 72 -16.27 -5.99 28.82
N PHE A 73 -15.05 -6.49 28.92
CA PHE A 73 -14.27 -6.94 27.76
C PHE A 73 -15.04 -7.93 26.87
N ASP A 74 -15.71 -8.91 27.50
CA ASP A 74 -16.48 -9.93 26.77
C ASP A 74 -17.67 -9.32 26.00
N GLU A 75 -18.27 -8.24 26.51
CA GLU A 75 -19.37 -7.53 25.85
C GLU A 75 -18.86 -6.73 24.64
N TYR A 76 -17.67 -6.12 24.75
CA TYR A 76 -17.02 -5.44 23.64
C TYR A 76 -16.64 -6.42 22.52
N VAL A 77 -16.07 -7.58 22.88
CA VAL A 77 -15.71 -8.62 21.91
C VAL A 77 -16.95 -9.21 21.22
N ALA A 78 -18.07 -9.31 21.93
CA ALA A 78 -19.30 -9.88 21.40
C ALA A 78 -20.18 -8.89 20.63
N VAL A 79 -19.77 -7.61 20.48
CA VAL A 79 -20.63 -6.53 20.00
C VAL A 79 -21.19 -6.78 18.59
N ASP A 80 -20.43 -7.46 17.73
CA ASP A 80 -20.79 -7.77 16.35
C ASP A 80 -21.03 -9.27 16.12
N SER A 81 -21.04 -10.09 17.18
CA SER A 81 -21.17 -11.56 17.06
C SER A 81 -22.49 -12.01 16.42
N ASN A 82 -23.51 -11.16 16.43
CA ASN A 82 -24.82 -11.43 15.82
C ASN A 82 -25.05 -10.62 14.54
N VAL A 83 -24.01 -9.93 14.03
CA VAL A 83 -24.07 -9.21 12.75
C VAL A 83 -23.65 -10.19 11.66
N GLU A 84 -24.57 -10.51 10.75
CA GLU A 84 -24.25 -11.30 9.56
C GLU A 84 -23.27 -10.51 8.68
N THR A 85 -21.98 -10.90 8.69
CA THR A 85 -20.95 -10.23 7.89
C THR A 85 -20.93 -10.70 6.44
N CYS A 86 -21.42 -11.93 6.19
CA CYS A 86 -21.54 -12.56 4.88
C CYS A 86 -22.76 -13.51 4.89
N GLY A 87 -23.43 -13.66 3.75
CA GLY A 87 -24.40 -14.75 3.56
C GLY A 87 -23.70 -16.10 3.41
N PRO A 88 -24.34 -17.23 3.79
CA PRO A 88 -23.76 -18.56 3.61
C PRO A 88 -23.60 -18.86 2.12
N LEU A 89 -22.37 -19.14 1.68
CA LEU A 89 -22.10 -19.70 0.37
C LEU A 89 -22.41 -21.21 0.41
N THR A 90 -23.29 -21.64 -0.48
CA THR A 90 -23.55 -23.06 -0.69
C THR A 90 -22.38 -23.70 -1.45
N ASP A 91 -22.12 -24.99 -1.22
CA ASP A 91 -21.12 -25.77 -1.96
C ASP A 91 -21.32 -25.66 -3.49
N SER A 92 -22.57 -25.53 -3.94
CA SER A 92 -22.91 -25.29 -5.34
C SER A 92 -22.41 -23.94 -5.86
N GLU A 93 -22.52 -22.87 -5.08
CA GLU A 93 -22.03 -21.54 -5.44
C GLU A 93 -20.50 -21.51 -5.47
N ILE A 94 -19.84 -22.22 -4.55
CA ILE A 94 -18.38 -22.39 -4.51
C ILE A 94 -17.89 -23.13 -5.76
N VAL A 95 -18.52 -24.24 -6.14
CA VAL A 95 -18.15 -25.01 -7.33
C VAL A 95 -18.40 -24.24 -8.62
N GLN A 96 -19.46 -23.41 -8.66
CA GLN A 96 -19.75 -22.56 -9.81
C GLN A 96 -18.71 -21.46 -10.00
N MET A 97 -18.16 -20.90 -8.91
CA MET A 97 -17.04 -19.95 -8.95
C MET A 97 -15.76 -20.58 -9.52
N LEU A 98 -15.50 -21.86 -9.22
CA LEU A 98 -14.31 -22.57 -9.72
C LEU A 98 -14.43 -22.96 -11.20
N ARG A 99 -15.63 -23.34 -11.67
CA ARG A 99 -15.85 -23.75 -13.07
C ARG A 99 -15.75 -22.61 -14.08
N LEU A 100 -15.89 -21.37 -13.66
CA LEU A 100 -15.68 -20.18 -14.49
C LEU A 100 -14.18 -19.93 -14.80
N HIS A 101 -13.26 -20.63 -14.14
CA HIS A 101 -11.81 -20.42 -14.25
C HIS A 101 -11.12 -21.34 -15.29
N ASP A 102 -11.79 -22.37 -15.82
CA ASP A 102 -11.13 -23.44 -16.61
C ASP A 102 -11.29 -23.33 -18.14
N CYS A 103 -11.36 -22.12 -18.72
CA CYS A 103 -11.47 -21.95 -20.17
C CYS A 103 -10.44 -20.96 -20.71
N ILE A 104 -9.21 -21.41 -20.94
CA ILE A 104 -8.21 -20.70 -21.75
C ILE A 104 -7.72 -21.66 -22.85
N PRO A 105 -8.00 -21.40 -24.14
CA PRO A 105 -7.27 -22.00 -25.23
C PRO A 105 -5.96 -21.24 -25.44
N GLU A 106 -4.84 -21.95 -25.38
CA GLU A 106 -3.55 -21.45 -25.83
C GLU A 106 -3.58 -21.30 -27.35
N ASN A 107 -3.30 -20.10 -27.85
CA ASN A 107 -3.02 -19.89 -29.27
C ASN A 107 -1.58 -19.38 -29.39
N ASP A 108 -0.77 -20.22 -30.02
CA ASP A 108 0.62 -20.03 -30.39
C ASP A 108 0.62 -19.32 -31.74
N ASP A 109 1.22 -18.13 -31.84
CA ASP A 109 1.60 -17.54 -33.13
C ASP A 109 2.86 -16.68 -32.92
N ASP A 110 3.97 -17.29 -33.34
CA ASP A 110 5.25 -16.65 -33.62
C ASP A 110 5.08 -15.61 -34.73
N ASP A 111 5.54 -14.37 -34.51
CA ASP A 111 6.01 -13.54 -35.62
C ASP A 111 7.15 -12.60 -35.14
N ASP A 112 8.38 -13.01 -35.45
CA ASP A 112 9.60 -12.25 -35.28
C ASP A 112 9.71 -11.15 -36.36
N ASP A 113 9.22 -9.95 -36.07
CA ASP A 113 9.66 -8.72 -36.74
C ASP A 113 10.18 -7.72 -35.70
N ILE A 114 11.45 -7.89 -35.29
CA ILE A 114 12.14 -6.94 -34.40
C ILE A 114 12.53 -5.70 -35.23
N GLY A 115 11.53 -4.89 -35.53
CA GLY A 115 11.70 -3.52 -35.97
C GLY A 115 12.48 -2.74 -34.90
N ASN A 116 13.51 -2.01 -35.33
CA ASN A 116 14.36 -1.16 -34.49
C ASN A 116 13.58 0.08 -33.99
N GLU A 117 12.54 -0.12 -33.18
CA GLU A 117 11.78 0.98 -32.57
C GLU A 117 12.62 1.60 -31.43
N PRO A 118 12.74 2.94 -31.35
CA PRO A 118 13.40 3.58 -30.23
C PRO A 118 12.70 3.19 -28.91
N PRO A 119 13.47 3.05 -27.81
CA PRO A 119 12.90 2.60 -26.54
C PRO A 119 11.80 3.57 -26.06
N PRO A 120 10.69 3.04 -25.52
CA PRO A 120 9.55 3.86 -25.09
C PRO A 120 9.95 4.82 -23.98
N ARG A 121 9.31 6.00 -23.93
CA ARG A 121 9.60 6.96 -22.85
C ARG A 121 9.02 6.44 -21.55
N ALA A 122 9.62 6.82 -20.43
CA ALA A 122 9.14 6.43 -19.10
C ALA A 122 7.69 6.88 -18.80
N ALA A 123 7.19 7.91 -19.48
CA ALA A 123 5.78 8.33 -19.40
C ALA A 123 4.85 7.32 -20.10
N ASP A 124 5.28 6.80 -21.25
CA ASP A 124 4.54 5.82 -22.04
C ASP A 124 4.47 4.48 -21.31
N VAL A 125 5.60 4.06 -20.72
CA VAL A 125 5.65 2.85 -19.86
C VAL A 125 4.74 3.02 -18.64
N ALA A 126 4.72 4.19 -18.00
CA ALA A 126 3.83 4.45 -16.87
C ALA A 126 2.35 4.41 -17.27
N ALA A 127 2.00 4.96 -18.43
CA ALA A 127 0.64 4.91 -18.97
C ALA A 127 0.22 3.47 -19.31
N GLY A 128 1.11 2.68 -19.91
CA GLY A 128 0.89 1.25 -20.17
C GLY A 128 0.65 0.45 -18.90
N LEU A 129 1.45 0.67 -17.86
CA LEU A 129 1.26 0.02 -16.55
C LEU A 129 -0.03 0.46 -15.85
N ALA A 130 -0.48 1.70 -16.04
CA ALA A 130 -1.78 2.16 -15.52
C ALA A 130 -2.95 1.51 -16.27
N LEU A 131 -2.81 1.27 -17.57
CA LEU A 131 -3.79 0.54 -18.35
C LEU A 131 -3.87 -0.94 -17.92
N ALA A 132 -2.71 -1.60 -17.78
CA ALA A 132 -2.62 -2.97 -17.29
C ALA A 132 -3.25 -3.11 -15.90
N GLN A 133 -2.96 -2.17 -14.99
CA GLN A 133 -3.60 -2.13 -13.68
C GLN A 133 -5.12 -2.07 -13.76
N ARG A 134 -5.67 -1.18 -14.61
CA ARG A 134 -7.13 -1.04 -14.76
C ARG A 134 -7.76 -2.30 -15.37
N PHE A 135 -7.05 -2.98 -16.25
CA PHE A 135 -7.48 -4.25 -16.84
C PHE A 135 -7.55 -5.35 -15.76
N PHE A 136 -6.46 -5.59 -15.03
CA PHE A 136 -6.39 -6.68 -14.06
C PHE A 136 -7.31 -6.54 -12.86
N VAL A 137 -7.74 -5.32 -12.51
CA VAL A 137 -8.78 -5.09 -11.48
C VAL A 137 -10.11 -5.78 -11.82
N GLY A 138 -10.39 -6.04 -13.10
CA GLY A 138 -11.62 -6.71 -13.55
C GLY A 138 -11.50 -8.22 -13.79
N GLU A 139 -10.32 -8.82 -13.61
CA GLU A 139 -10.01 -10.19 -14.05
C GLU A 139 -9.91 -11.20 -12.90
N HIS A 140 -10.09 -12.49 -13.20
CA HIS A 140 -10.18 -13.56 -12.19
C HIS A 140 -8.87 -13.91 -11.44
N ASN A 141 -7.73 -13.31 -11.79
CA ASN A 141 -6.46 -13.39 -11.02
C ASN A 141 -5.91 -11.99 -10.66
N THR A 142 -6.78 -11.16 -10.09
CA THR A 142 -6.49 -9.75 -9.82
C THR A 142 -5.25 -9.57 -8.93
N GLU A 143 -5.09 -10.35 -7.87
CA GLU A 143 -4.10 -10.07 -6.83
C GLU A 143 -2.64 -10.31 -7.29
N GLU A 144 -2.37 -11.47 -7.87
CA GLU A 144 -1.02 -11.82 -8.36
C GLU A 144 -0.60 -10.90 -9.52
N ALA A 145 -1.50 -10.69 -10.48
CA ALA A 145 -1.23 -9.81 -11.61
C ALA A 145 -0.98 -8.36 -11.16
N LEU A 146 -1.78 -7.85 -10.22
CA LEU A 146 -1.57 -6.51 -9.66
C LEU A 146 -0.26 -6.42 -8.87
N GLN A 147 0.13 -7.47 -8.16
CA GLN A 147 1.41 -7.49 -7.45
C GLN A 147 2.60 -7.34 -8.42
N HIS A 148 2.56 -8.02 -9.56
CA HIS A 148 3.57 -7.84 -10.61
C HIS A 148 3.55 -6.42 -11.20
N VAL A 149 2.36 -5.88 -11.48
CA VAL A 149 2.20 -4.49 -11.96
C VAL A 149 2.78 -3.50 -10.95
N TYR A 150 2.50 -3.66 -9.65
CA TYR A 150 3.07 -2.82 -8.59
C TYR A 150 4.58 -2.88 -8.52
N SER A 151 5.15 -4.08 -8.65
CA SER A 151 6.60 -4.28 -8.69
C SER A 151 7.23 -3.48 -9.84
N LEU A 152 6.69 -3.60 -11.06
CA LEU A 152 7.16 -2.87 -12.24
C LEU A 152 7.02 -1.35 -12.07
N GLN A 153 5.87 -0.88 -11.56
CA GLN A 153 5.65 0.54 -11.27
C GLN A 153 6.64 1.06 -10.22
N ASN A 154 6.99 0.25 -9.21
CA ASN A 154 7.97 0.60 -8.18
C ASN A 154 9.39 0.69 -8.74
N LEU A 155 9.79 -0.25 -9.60
CA LEU A 155 11.07 -0.19 -10.29
C LEU A 155 11.18 1.06 -11.16
N LEU A 156 10.13 1.37 -11.93
CA LEU A 156 10.07 2.57 -12.75
C LEU A 156 10.17 3.86 -11.91
N ALA A 157 9.50 3.90 -10.76
CA ALA A 157 9.59 5.04 -9.84
C ALA A 157 10.99 5.17 -9.23
N ALA A 158 11.60 4.07 -8.78
CA ALA A 158 12.95 4.08 -8.21
C ALA A 158 14.02 4.52 -9.22
N ALA A 159 13.87 4.15 -10.49
CA ALA A 159 14.75 4.61 -11.57
C ALA A 159 14.66 6.12 -11.82
N ARG A 160 13.53 6.75 -11.47
CA ARG A 160 13.27 8.18 -11.71
C ARG A 160 13.51 9.06 -10.50
N PHE A 161 13.22 8.57 -9.31
CA PHE A 161 13.35 9.31 -8.06
C PHE A 161 14.61 8.83 -7.33
N GLY A 162 15.67 9.64 -7.39
CA GLY A 162 16.86 9.44 -6.57
C GLY A 162 16.57 9.55 -5.07
N LYS A 163 17.57 9.26 -4.22
CA LYS A 163 17.43 9.36 -2.76
C LYS A 163 16.89 10.75 -2.39
N GLN A 164 15.76 10.77 -1.67
CA GLN A 164 15.16 12.00 -1.16
C GLN A 164 16.20 12.76 -0.32
N LYS A 165 16.42 14.04 -0.64
CA LYS A 165 17.31 14.91 0.14
C LYS A 165 16.76 15.07 1.55
N LYS A 166 17.65 15.16 2.55
CA LYS A 166 17.22 15.46 3.91
C LYS A 166 16.66 16.87 3.94
N MET A 167 15.70 17.11 4.84
CA MET A 167 15.16 18.46 5.06
C MET A 167 16.27 19.45 5.43
N THR A 168 17.31 18.99 6.12
CA THR A 168 18.52 19.76 6.42
C THR A 168 19.26 20.21 5.17
N ASP A 169 19.30 19.40 4.11
CA ASP A 169 20.02 19.73 2.85
C ASP A 169 19.37 20.92 2.13
N TYR A 170 18.05 21.08 2.28
CA TYR A 170 17.32 22.25 1.77
C TYR A 170 17.77 23.53 2.47
N PHE A 171 17.89 23.51 3.80
CA PHE A 171 18.33 24.65 4.59
C PHE A 171 19.82 24.96 4.40
N SER A 172 20.66 23.93 4.18
CA SER A 172 22.09 24.11 3.85
C SER A 172 22.28 24.86 2.52
N SER A 173 21.40 24.65 1.54
CA SER A 173 21.52 25.28 0.22
C SER A 173 21.15 26.78 0.19
N LYS A 174 20.42 27.27 1.20
CA LYS A 174 19.96 28.68 1.26
C LYS A 174 20.88 29.59 2.10
N LEU A 175 21.85 29.04 2.82
CA LEU A 175 22.78 29.78 3.67
C LEU A 175 23.97 30.40 2.92
N LEU A 176 24.06 30.25 1.59
CA LEU A 176 25.11 30.84 0.75
C LEU A 176 24.75 32.22 0.14
N HIS A 177 23.66 32.83 0.57
CA HIS A 177 23.21 34.16 0.10
C HIS A 177 23.06 35.19 1.24
N PHE A 178 23.94 35.13 2.24
CA PHE A 178 24.17 36.24 3.17
C PHE A 178 25.65 36.61 3.18
#